data_AF-A0A5B7TYF7-F1
#
_entry.id   AF-A0A5B7TYF7-F1
#
_cell.length_a   1.000
_cell.length_b   1.000
_cell.length_c   1.000
_cell.angle_alpha   90.00
_cell.angle_beta   90.00
_cell.angle_gamma   90.00
#
_symmetry.space_group_name_H-M   'P 1'
#
loop_
_entity.id
_entity.type
_entity.pdbx_description
1 polymer ?
#
loop_
_entity_poly.entity_id
_entity_poly.type
_entity_poly.pdbx_seq_one_letter_code
_entity_poly.pdbx_strand_id
1 'polypeptide(L)'
;MKIKLSLMKKYIYILSLLLFSIACKPQNKELQEAQIELEKKVQSIESLLAFMDSSIILTPADHEVNDTLKVSDFRDAFGLKDTLVIEEHINNYLDSIKFVEKLLYPTNYLELDYYGYDFGKKISQSGYYTTPTKEEPIFLLKKVFFKNKTTLAVNDTMVYSPGNSRKGNQIESSKPAAKLAIEVQYQYPIINKVSLGIVNNKISLPEGDIILKKINKNEVTLIMPKMLEERIVDINAIYKDGNVLKKKGMSGNTLPSKKELLFFEKVLVIQKSTLKKLKDNEFKNKKKLDAYIKKNVPNEPTSTQQLFTGTYYFNGNVSSIDLFIKKEQNIFGKRNILIEKNAYRKLEENTYGYYISTDTVSGKDGLVGIDGKWKIQPNFEDLKFKNDYYYSGTYDDNQNQLHHLNLKENKLKPVFYSLDELKIHKGNLIIANTNEGHRKLFGVINAKTGETVIPMKYNYIHIEYGLFTVRNFDNKSGLYDKNGKQILPEIYKSINIFSNKIKTSRSIEGQSNSKYEVFNFKGVQLKE
;
A
#
# COMPACT_ATOMS: atom_id res chain seq x y z
N MET A 1 14.78 -20.75 13.63
CA MET A 1 14.63 -21.44 12.33
C MET A 1 13.51 -22.49 12.48
N LYS A 2 12.34 -22.29 11.86
CA LYS A 2 11.19 -23.22 11.96
C LYS A 2 11.34 -24.29 10.88
N ILE A 3 11.71 -25.52 11.25
CA ILE A 3 11.65 -26.66 10.32
C ILE A 3 10.16 -27.07 10.25
N LYS A 4 9.49 -26.73 9.16
CA LYS A 4 8.07 -27.07 8.94
C LYS A 4 7.93 -28.57 8.67
N LEU A 5 7.33 -29.30 9.62
CA LEU A 5 6.82 -30.66 9.42
C LEU A 5 5.75 -30.77 8.30
N SER A 6 5.27 -29.66 7.72
CA SER A 6 4.33 -29.71 6.59
C SER A 6 4.95 -30.33 5.33
N LEU A 7 6.29 -30.31 5.21
CA LEU A 7 6.99 -31.06 4.17
C LEU A 7 6.81 -32.57 4.36
N MET A 8 6.76 -33.07 5.60
CA MET A 8 6.59 -34.50 5.89
C MET A 8 5.16 -35.00 5.63
N LYS A 9 4.11 -34.20 5.92
CA LYS A 9 2.73 -34.57 5.53
C LYS A 9 2.56 -34.68 4.02
N LYS A 10 3.29 -33.88 3.24
CA LYS A 10 3.28 -33.96 1.77
C LYS A 10 3.91 -35.27 1.28
N TYR A 11 4.98 -35.75 1.93
CA TYR A 11 5.56 -37.07 1.66
C TYR A 11 4.65 -38.23 2.09
N ILE A 12 3.88 -38.08 3.18
CA ILE A 12 2.91 -39.09 3.63
C ILE A 12 1.69 -39.15 2.69
N TYR A 13 1.17 -38.00 2.22
CA TYR A 13 0.08 -37.96 1.22
C TYR A 13 0.49 -38.50 -0.16
N ILE A 14 1.76 -38.32 -0.55
CA ILE A 14 2.30 -38.91 -1.78
C ILE A 14 2.47 -40.43 -1.64
N LEU A 15 2.53 -40.98 -0.42
CA LEU A 15 2.58 -42.42 -0.18
C LEU A 15 1.21 -43.13 -0.16
N SER A 16 0.10 -42.40 0.06
CA SER A 16 -1.25 -42.97 0.04
C SER A 16 -1.97 -42.85 -1.32
N LEU A 17 -1.42 -42.10 -2.27
CA LEU A 17 -2.01 -41.88 -3.60
C LEU A 17 -1.03 -42.23 -4.72
N LEU A 18 -0.92 -43.52 -5.01
CA LEU A 18 -0.49 -44.04 -6.31
C LEU A 18 -1.22 -45.36 -6.58
N LEU A 19 -2.55 -45.27 -6.62
CA LEU A 19 -3.39 -46.22 -7.35
C LEU A 19 -3.48 -45.72 -8.80
N PHE A 20 -3.36 -46.67 -9.74
CA PHE A 20 -3.36 -46.55 -11.21
C PHE A 20 -2.02 -46.33 -11.92
N SER A 21 -1.43 -47.45 -12.36
CA SER A 21 -1.41 -47.76 -13.80
C SER A 21 -1.42 -49.28 -13.97
N ILE A 22 -2.49 -49.81 -14.58
CA ILE A 22 -2.55 -51.20 -15.04
C ILE A 22 -1.93 -51.19 -16.44
N ALA A 23 -0.64 -51.52 -16.51
CA ALA A 23 -0.05 -52.12 -17.69
C ALA A 23 0.39 -53.52 -17.26
N CYS A 24 -0.12 -54.55 -17.94
CA CYS A 24 0.10 -55.96 -17.63
C CYS A 24 1.60 -56.26 -17.56
N LYS A 25 2.18 -56.25 -16.35
CA LYS A 25 3.55 -56.69 -16.10
C LYS A 25 3.50 -58.16 -15.68
N PRO A 26 4.50 -58.98 -16.02
CA PRO A 26 4.54 -60.36 -15.58
C PRO A 26 4.47 -60.42 -14.04
N GLN A 27 3.67 -61.33 -13.51
CA GLN A 27 3.29 -61.45 -12.08
C GLN A 27 4.49 -61.45 -11.11
N ASN A 28 5.66 -61.90 -11.58
CA ASN A 28 6.92 -61.90 -10.83
C ASN A 28 7.54 -60.49 -10.70
N LYS A 29 7.40 -59.66 -11.73
CA LYS A 29 7.90 -58.27 -11.76
C LYS A 29 7.09 -57.35 -10.84
N GLU A 30 5.78 -57.57 -10.71
CA GLU A 30 4.93 -56.79 -9.80
C GLU A 30 5.23 -57.05 -8.32
N LEU A 31 5.55 -58.30 -7.94
CA LEU A 31 5.95 -58.64 -6.57
C LEU A 31 7.35 -58.11 -6.25
N GLN A 32 8.28 -58.12 -7.22
CA GLN A 32 9.60 -57.50 -7.07
C GLN A 32 9.50 -55.98 -6.88
N GLU A 33 8.66 -55.29 -7.67
CA GLU A 33 8.41 -53.86 -7.50
C GLU A 33 7.78 -53.56 -6.13
N ALA A 34 6.82 -54.38 -5.69
CA ALA A 34 6.20 -54.26 -4.37
C ALA A 34 7.21 -54.51 -3.22
N GLN A 35 8.18 -55.41 -3.41
CA GLN A 35 9.24 -55.64 -2.44
C GLN A 35 10.14 -54.41 -2.28
N ILE A 36 10.59 -53.81 -3.37
CA ILE A 36 11.42 -52.59 -3.35
C ILE A 36 10.66 -51.43 -2.69
N GLU A 37 9.36 -51.29 -2.99
CA GLU A 37 8.51 -50.28 -2.37
C GLU A 37 8.36 -50.50 -0.86
N LEU A 38 8.15 -51.75 -0.44
CA LEU A 38 8.03 -52.12 0.96
C LEU A 38 9.34 -51.94 1.74
N GLU A 39 10.49 -52.25 1.13
CA GLU A 39 11.83 -51.99 1.70
C GLU A 39 12.05 -50.50 1.93
N LYS A 40 11.71 -49.65 0.96
CA LYS A 40 11.76 -48.20 1.12
C LYS A 40 10.84 -47.70 2.24
N LYS A 41 9.64 -48.27 2.36
CA LYS A 41 8.69 -47.93 3.43
C LYS A 41 9.25 -48.28 4.81
N VAL A 42 9.78 -49.49 4.97
CA VAL A 42 10.44 -49.93 6.23
C VAL A 42 11.57 -48.99 6.60
N GLN A 43 12.50 -48.72 5.68
CA GLN A 43 13.64 -47.84 5.93
C GLN A 43 13.20 -46.40 6.29
N SER A 44 12.12 -45.92 5.66
CA SER A 44 11.57 -44.59 5.94
C SER A 44 10.95 -44.49 7.34
N ILE A 45 10.21 -45.51 7.77
CA ILE A 45 9.63 -45.54 9.12
C ILE A 45 10.73 -45.71 10.18
N GLU A 46 11.77 -46.51 9.93
CA GLU A 46 12.93 -46.63 10.84
C GLU A 46 13.65 -45.30 11.01
N SER A 47 13.91 -44.61 9.89
CA SER A 47 14.56 -43.30 9.91
C SER A 47 13.71 -42.26 10.64
N LEU A 48 12.38 -42.32 10.46
CA LEU A 48 11.43 -41.45 11.17
C LEU A 48 11.47 -41.69 12.68
N LEU A 49 11.39 -42.94 13.12
CA LEU A 49 11.43 -43.30 14.55
C LEU A 49 12.76 -42.90 15.19
N ALA A 50 13.89 -43.19 14.52
CA ALA A 50 15.22 -42.78 14.99
C ALA A 50 15.39 -41.25 15.07
N PHE A 51 14.83 -40.52 14.11
CA PHE A 51 14.82 -39.05 14.15
C PHE A 51 13.92 -38.51 15.27
N MET A 52 12.78 -39.15 15.55
CA MET A 52 11.88 -38.72 16.62
C MET A 52 12.48 -38.88 18.02
N ASP A 53 13.40 -39.82 18.20
CA ASP A 53 14.17 -40.00 19.44
C ASP A 53 15.32 -38.97 19.59
N SER A 54 15.61 -38.18 18.56
CA SER A 54 16.68 -37.17 18.57
C SER A 54 16.12 -35.74 18.56
N SER A 55 16.38 -34.97 19.63
CA SER A 55 16.00 -33.55 19.70
C SER A 55 17.18 -32.65 19.33
N ILE A 56 17.03 -31.82 18.30
CA ILE A 56 17.99 -30.74 17.99
C ILE A 56 17.59 -29.49 18.80
N ILE A 57 18.42 -29.11 19.76
CA ILE A 57 18.28 -27.87 20.53
C ILE A 57 19.35 -26.90 20.05
N LEU A 58 18.91 -25.78 19.45
CA LEU A 58 19.79 -24.67 19.13
C LEU A 58 19.76 -23.69 20.30
N THR A 59 20.90 -23.52 20.96
CA THR A 59 21.11 -22.51 22.01
C THR A 59 21.76 -21.26 21.41
N PRO A 60 21.36 -20.04 21.83
CA PRO A 60 22.12 -18.83 21.53
C PRO A 60 23.54 -18.92 22.13
N ALA A 61 24.50 -18.19 21.55
CA ALA A 61 25.86 -18.13 22.09
C ALA A 61 25.87 -17.60 23.53
N ASP A 62 26.65 -18.25 24.40
CA ASP A 62 26.87 -17.80 25.76
C ASP A 62 27.70 -16.52 25.75
N HIS A 63 27.03 -15.41 26.02
CA HIS A 63 27.66 -14.17 26.44
C HIS A 63 27.26 -13.91 27.88
N GLU A 64 28.16 -13.36 28.69
CA GLU A 64 27.90 -13.00 30.09
C GLU A 64 26.50 -12.42 30.24
N VAL A 65 25.75 -12.98 31.20
CA VAL A 65 24.37 -12.58 31.47
C VAL A 65 24.41 -11.17 32.02
N ASN A 66 24.25 -10.18 31.16
CA ASN A 66 24.05 -8.82 31.60
C ASN A 66 22.59 -8.65 32.03
N ASP A 67 22.33 -8.97 33.30
CA ASP A 67 21.03 -8.88 33.99
C ASP A 67 20.41 -7.46 33.96
N THR A 68 21.12 -6.45 33.44
CA THR A 68 20.64 -5.06 33.37
C THR A 68 19.88 -4.69 32.09
N LEU A 69 19.95 -5.51 31.03
CA LEU A 69 19.39 -5.16 29.73
C LEU A 69 17.89 -5.47 29.65
N LYS A 70 17.07 -4.43 29.70
CA LYS A 70 15.61 -4.48 29.69
C LYS A 70 15.07 -4.43 28.26
N VAL A 71 13.84 -4.91 28.04
CA VAL A 71 13.16 -4.71 26.74
C VAL A 71 13.01 -3.22 26.46
N SER A 72 12.63 -2.42 27.48
CA SER A 72 12.45 -0.97 27.42
C SER A 72 13.66 -0.20 26.89
N ASP A 73 14.87 -0.74 27.04
CA ASP A 73 16.09 -0.11 26.53
C ASP A 73 16.14 -0.09 25.00
N PHE A 74 15.30 -0.90 24.34
CA PHE A 74 15.25 -1.05 22.89
C PHE A 74 13.85 -0.83 22.30
N ARG A 75 12.79 -1.20 23.02
CA ARG A 75 11.38 -1.07 22.60
C ARG A 75 10.43 -1.29 23.78
N ASP A 76 9.17 -0.92 23.64
CA ASP A 76 8.14 -1.29 24.62
C ASP A 76 7.94 -2.81 24.69
N ALA A 77 7.71 -3.33 25.89
CA ALA A 77 7.33 -4.73 26.09
C ALA A 77 5.93 -4.99 25.51
N PHE A 78 5.63 -6.26 25.21
CA PHE A 78 4.28 -6.58 24.74
C PHE A 78 3.27 -6.28 25.86
N GLY A 79 2.22 -5.54 25.54
CA GLY A 79 1.19 -5.10 26.47
C GLY A 79 -0.20 -5.26 25.87
N LEU A 80 -1.21 -5.31 26.72
CA LEU A 80 -2.61 -5.24 26.27
C LEU A 80 -3.00 -3.76 26.17
N LYS A 81 -3.69 -3.39 25.09
CA LYS A 81 -4.41 -2.11 25.01
C LYS A 81 -5.87 -2.34 25.36
N ASP A 82 -6.48 -1.37 26.02
CA ASP A 82 -7.92 -1.33 26.20
C ASP A 82 -8.64 -1.38 24.84
N THR A 83 -9.70 -2.17 24.74
CA THR A 83 -10.54 -2.26 23.56
C THR A 83 -11.06 -0.89 23.13
N LEU A 84 -11.43 -0.01 24.07
CA LEU A 84 -11.88 1.35 23.79
C LEU A 84 -10.80 2.17 23.07
N VAL A 85 -9.54 2.03 23.49
CA VAL A 85 -8.40 2.71 22.87
C VAL A 85 -8.13 2.19 21.46
N ILE A 86 -8.30 0.89 21.24
CA ILE A 86 -8.18 0.28 19.90
C ILE A 86 -9.27 0.82 18.98
N GLU A 87 -10.53 0.84 19.44
CA GLU A 87 -11.67 1.38 18.69
C GLU A 87 -11.49 2.87 18.35
N GLU A 88 -11.02 3.68 19.29
CA GLU A 88 -10.70 5.09 19.04
C GLU A 88 -9.63 5.24 17.95
N HIS A 89 -8.54 4.47 18.02
CA HIS A 89 -7.49 4.48 17.00
C HIS A 89 -8.00 4.04 15.63
N ILE A 90 -8.88 3.03 15.57
CA ILE A 90 -9.53 2.60 14.32
C ILE A 90 -10.37 3.74 13.76
N ASN A 91 -11.24 4.35 14.57
CA ASN A 91 -12.13 5.42 14.14
C ASN A 91 -11.35 6.62 13.59
N ASN A 92 -10.36 7.11 14.34
CA ASN A 92 -9.50 8.22 13.93
C ASN A 92 -8.76 7.91 12.62
N TYR A 93 -8.31 6.67 12.43
CA TYR A 93 -7.64 6.27 11.21
C TYR A 93 -8.60 6.17 10.02
N LEU A 94 -9.78 5.57 10.19
CA LEU A 94 -10.80 5.50 9.14
C LEU A 94 -11.27 6.90 8.70
N ASP A 95 -11.35 7.86 9.61
CA ASP A 95 -11.69 9.26 9.30
C ASP A 95 -10.60 10.00 8.51
N SER A 96 -9.35 9.52 8.61
CA SER A 96 -8.21 10.08 7.87
C SER A 96 -8.14 9.61 6.41
N ILE A 97 -8.81 8.52 6.07
CA ILE A 97 -8.77 7.93 4.72
C ILE A 97 -9.32 8.94 3.71
N LYS A 98 -8.62 9.05 2.58
CA LYS A 98 -9.03 9.84 1.41
C LYS A 98 -9.07 8.94 0.18
N PHE A 99 -9.63 9.45 -0.92
CA PHE A 99 -9.58 8.76 -2.20
C PHE A 99 -8.89 9.59 -3.28
N VAL A 100 -8.29 8.90 -4.23
CA VAL A 100 -7.71 9.43 -5.47
C VAL A 100 -8.59 8.97 -6.63
N GLU A 101 -8.68 9.81 -7.65
CA GLU A 101 -9.49 9.56 -8.83
C GLU A 101 -8.63 9.70 -10.08
N LYS A 102 -8.86 8.82 -11.05
CA LYS A 102 -8.42 8.99 -12.43
C LYS A 102 -9.64 8.93 -13.34
N LEU A 103 -9.98 10.07 -13.94
CA LEU A 103 -11.06 10.14 -14.92
C LEU A 103 -10.65 9.42 -16.20
N LEU A 104 -11.46 8.42 -16.52
CA LEU A 104 -11.41 7.73 -17.78
C LEU A 104 -12.74 8.02 -18.49
N TYR A 105 -12.89 7.61 -19.73
CA TYR A 105 -14.17 7.67 -20.42
C TYR A 105 -14.41 6.34 -21.12
N PRO A 106 -15.59 5.70 -20.94
CA PRO A 106 -16.80 6.18 -20.24
C PRO A 106 -16.85 5.85 -18.74
N THR A 107 -15.71 5.49 -18.15
CA THR A 107 -15.62 4.91 -16.79
C THR A 107 -14.76 5.77 -15.89
N ASN A 108 -14.63 5.46 -14.60
CA ASN A 108 -13.77 6.23 -13.73
C ASN A 108 -13.08 5.31 -12.72
N TYR A 109 -11.80 5.54 -12.48
CA TYR A 109 -11.01 4.73 -11.58
C TYR A 109 -10.86 5.43 -10.23
N LEU A 110 -11.36 4.78 -9.18
CA LEU A 110 -11.37 5.27 -7.80
C LEU A 110 -10.45 4.41 -6.94
N GLU A 111 -9.50 5.02 -6.26
CA GLU A 111 -8.54 4.34 -5.40
C GLU A 111 -8.56 4.95 -3.99
N LEU A 112 -8.55 4.11 -2.96
CA LEU A 112 -8.39 4.58 -1.58
C LEU A 112 -6.92 4.81 -1.27
N ASP A 113 -6.63 5.95 -0.64
CA ASP A 113 -5.32 6.26 -0.08
C ASP A 113 -5.18 5.54 1.27
N TYR A 114 -5.04 4.22 1.18
CA TYR A 114 -5.03 3.30 2.31
C TYR A 114 -3.85 2.34 2.24
N TYR A 115 -3.23 2.11 3.39
CA TYR A 115 -2.13 1.16 3.54
C TYR A 115 -2.41 0.17 4.68
N GLY A 116 -2.46 -1.14 4.37
CA GLY A 116 -2.85 -2.20 5.31
C GLY A 116 -2.00 -2.29 6.57
N TYR A 117 -0.70 -2.00 6.43
CA TYR A 117 0.24 -1.98 7.54
C TYR A 117 -0.11 -0.94 8.61
N ASP A 118 -0.66 0.21 8.21
CA ASP A 118 -1.03 1.27 9.15
C ASP A 118 -2.25 0.86 9.97
N PHE A 119 -3.23 0.18 9.37
CA PHE A 119 -4.36 -0.40 10.12
C PHE A 119 -3.87 -1.42 11.15
N GLY A 120 -2.97 -2.32 10.73
CA GLY A 120 -2.31 -3.27 11.63
C GLY A 120 -1.67 -2.57 12.83
N LYS A 121 -0.95 -1.47 12.63
CA LYS A 121 -0.39 -0.68 13.74
C LYS A 121 -1.46 -0.12 14.68
N LYS A 122 -2.60 0.35 14.17
CA LYS A 122 -3.69 0.90 15.00
C LYS A 122 -4.33 -0.15 15.89
N ILE A 123 -4.54 -1.36 15.36
CA ILE A 123 -5.07 -2.50 16.12
C ILE A 123 -3.99 -3.25 16.91
N SER A 124 -2.71 -2.91 16.71
CA SER A 124 -1.60 -3.55 17.42
C SER A 124 -1.63 -3.22 18.90
N GLN A 125 -1.68 -4.26 19.72
CA GLN A 125 -1.57 -4.11 21.15
C GLN A 125 -0.14 -3.78 21.61
N SER A 126 0.89 -4.01 20.80
CA SER A 126 2.30 -3.61 21.09
C SER A 126 3.31 -4.14 20.05
N GLY A 127 3.21 -3.68 18.80
CA GLY A 127 4.27 -3.91 17.79
C GLY A 127 4.30 -5.31 17.13
N TYR A 128 3.26 -6.12 17.29
CA TYR A 128 3.14 -7.47 16.70
C TYR A 128 2.95 -7.46 15.18
N TYR A 129 2.35 -6.42 14.63
CA TYR A 129 1.97 -6.38 13.21
C TYR A 129 3.11 -5.80 12.37
N THR A 130 4.17 -6.58 12.13
CA THR A 130 5.27 -6.19 11.21
C THR A 130 5.02 -6.60 9.75
N THR A 131 3.86 -7.18 9.44
CA THR A 131 3.47 -7.60 8.09
C THR A 131 1.96 -7.40 7.89
N PRO A 132 1.48 -7.06 6.68
CA PRO A 132 0.04 -7.03 6.40
C PRO A 132 -0.59 -8.35 6.86
N THR A 133 -1.59 -8.26 7.73
CA THR A 133 -2.24 -9.42 8.31
C THR A 133 -3.38 -9.90 7.45
N LYS A 134 -3.86 -11.12 7.73
CA LYS A 134 -5.17 -11.59 7.25
C LYS A 134 -6.35 -10.80 7.83
N GLU A 135 -6.11 -9.77 8.64
CA GLU A 135 -7.11 -9.02 9.41
C GLU A 135 -7.31 -7.60 8.86
N GLU A 136 -6.91 -7.37 7.60
CA GLU A 136 -7.16 -6.10 6.93
C GLU A 136 -8.67 -5.84 6.74
N PRO A 137 -9.11 -4.58 6.88
CA PRO A 137 -10.49 -4.17 6.68
C PRO A 137 -10.92 -4.35 5.23
N ILE A 138 -12.19 -4.68 5.06
CA ILE A 138 -12.88 -4.73 3.77
C ILE A 138 -13.58 -3.40 3.57
N PHE A 139 -13.29 -2.72 2.46
CA PHE A 139 -13.93 -1.47 2.07
C PHE A 139 -14.92 -1.71 0.93
N LEU A 140 -16.20 -1.54 1.21
CA LEU A 140 -17.30 -1.74 0.26
C LEU A 140 -17.84 -0.39 -0.19
N LEU A 141 -17.66 -0.04 -1.47
CA LEU A 141 -18.27 1.16 -2.03
C LEU A 141 -19.78 0.97 -2.16
N LYS A 142 -20.55 1.81 -1.47
CA LYS A 142 -22.02 1.79 -1.50
C LYS A 142 -22.58 2.85 -2.44
N LYS A 143 -21.95 4.03 -2.48
CA LYS A 143 -22.44 5.16 -3.28
C LYS A 143 -21.34 6.15 -3.63
N VAL A 144 -21.41 6.69 -4.85
CA VAL A 144 -20.58 7.79 -5.34
C VAL A 144 -21.44 9.05 -5.43
N PHE A 145 -20.95 10.16 -4.87
CA PHE A 145 -21.54 11.49 -5.04
C PHE A 145 -20.68 12.28 -6.02
N PHE A 146 -21.29 12.79 -7.09
CA PHE A 146 -20.56 13.53 -8.13
C PHE A 146 -20.60 15.03 -7.91
N LYS A 147 -19.66 15.75 -8.54
CA LYS A 147 -19.58 17.23 -8.51
C LYS A 147 -20.84 17.92 -9.04
N ASN A 148 -21.56 17.30 -9.98
CA ASN A 148 -22.85 17.80 -10.48
C ASN A 148 -24.05 17.49 -9.55
N LYS A 149 -23.80 17.05 -8.30
CA LYS A 149 -24.80 16.69 -7.29
C LYS A 149 -25.63 15.42 -7.60
N THR A 150 -25.40 14.75 -8.72
CA THR A 150 -25.98 13.42 -8.98
C THR A 150 -25.24 12.33 -8.20
N THR A 151 -25.85 11.15 -8.07
CA THR A 151 -25.26 10.02 -7.34
C THR A 151 -25.34 8.73 -8.14
N LEU A 152 -24.43 7.80 -7.88
CA LEU A 152 -24.47 6.42 -8.38
C LEU A 152 -24.43 5.46 -7.19
N ALA A 153 -25.43 4.60 -7.06
CA ALA A 153 -25.40 3.48 -6.13
C ALA A 153 -24.54 2.35 -6.72
N VAL A 154 -23.77 1.68 -5.87
CA VAL A 154 -22.85 0.61 -6.26
C VAL A 154 -23.11 -0.61 -5.37
N ASN A 155 -23.20 -1.80 -5.96
CA ASN A 155 -23.49 -3.05 -5.25
C ASN A 155 -22.19 -3.65 -4.68
N ASP A 156 -21.76 -3.15 -3.53
CA ASP A 156 -20.75 -3.78 -2.66
C ASP A 156 -19.43 -4.12 -3.34
N THR A 157 -18.97 -3.27 -4.25
CA THR A 157 -17.68 -3.46 -4.92
C THR A 157 -16.54 -3.21 -3.92
N MET A 158 -15.68 -4.22 -3.73
CA MET A 158 -14.50 -4.11 -2.87
C MET A 158 -13.48 -3.15 -3.47
N VAL A 159 -13.21 -2.01 -2.80
CA VAL A 159 -12.28 -0.96 -3.28
C VAL A 159 -10.86 -1.11 -2.77
N TYR A 160 -10.59 -2.25 -2.15
CA TYR A 160 -9.28 -2.61 -1.65
C TYR A 160 -9.20 -4.13 -1.47
N SER A 161 -8.08 -4.73 -1.84
CA SER A 161 -7.78 -6.15 -1.60
C SER A 161 -6.45 -6.29 -0.87
N PRO A 162 -6.39 -7.09 0.20
CA PRO A 162 -5.17 -7.29 0.96
C PRO A 162 -3.97 -7.77 0.14
N GLY A 163 -2.79 -7.23 0.44
CA GLY A 163 -1.52 -7.63 -0.18
C GLY A 163 -1.19 -7.01 -1.54
N ASN A 164 -2.05 -6.13 -2.08
CA ASN A 164 -1.75 -5.30 -3.25
C ASN A 164 -1.90 -3.83 -2.88
N SER A 165 -0.78 -3.11 -2.77
CA SER A 165 -0.80 -1.66 -2.67
C SER A 165 -1.39 -1.11 -3.98
N ARG A 166 -2.52 -0.39 -3.89
CA ARG A 166 -3.14 0.38 -4.99
C ARG A 166 -3.93 -0.41 -6.03
N LYS A 167 -4.95 -1.16 -5.61
CA LYS A 167 -6.04 -1.59 -6.51
C LYS A 167 -7.28 -0.73 -6.24
N GLY A 168 -7.54 0.21 -7.13
CA GLY A 168 -8.79 0.94 -7.22
C GLY A 168 -9.82 0.20 -8.06
N ASN A 169 -11.06 0.69 -8.05
CA ASN A 169 -12.16 0.15 -8.84
C ASN A 169 -12.53 1.07 -9.98
N GLN A 170 -12.89 0.44 -11.09
CA GLN A 170 -13.52 1.12 -12.20
C GLN A 170 -15.04 1.16 -11.98
N ILE A 171 -15.62 2.35 -12.04
CA ILE A 171 -17.07 2.56 -12.03
C ILE A 171 -17.54 2.96 -13.43
N GLU A 172 -18.75 2.57 -13.81
CA GLU A 172 -19.37 2.90 -15.10
C GLU A 172 -19.94 4.33 -15.11
N SER A 173 -19.06 5.31 -14.85
CA SER A 173 -19.39 6.72 -14.99
C SER A 173 -18.15 7.55 -15.22
N SER A 174 -18.16 8.42 -16.22
CA SER A 174 -17.12 9.42 -16.49
C SER A 174 -17.32 10.74 -15.71
N LYS A 175 -18.26 10.77 -14.75
CA LYS A 175 -18.52 11.97 -13.95
C LYS A 175 -17.44 12.13 -12.86
N PRO A 176 -16.92 13.35 -12.64
CA PRO A 176 -16.01 13.64 -11.54
C PRO A 176 -16.66 13.41 -10.17
N ALA A 177 -16.06 12.54 -9.36
CA ALA A 177 -16.49 12.22 -8.02
C ALA A 177 -16.13 13.35 -7.04
N ALA A 178 -17.06 13.64 -6.14
CA ALA A 178 -16.91 14.58 -5.03
C ALA A 178 -16.67 13.84 -3.71
N LYS A 179 -17.48 12.82 -3.39
CA LYS A 179 -17.41 12.03 -2.16
C LYS A 179 -17.79 10.57 -2.39
N LEU A 180 -17.32 9.68 -1.52
CA LEU A 180 -17.64 8.24 -1.55
C LEU A 180 -18.28 7.82 -0.22
N ALA A 181 -19.43 7.14 -0.27
CA ALA A 181 -19.97 6.43 0.89
C ALA A 181 -19.45 5.00 0.89
N ILE A 182 -18.74 4.64 1.96
CA ILE A 182 -18.07 3.34 2.09
C ILE A 182 -18.53 2.68 3.39
N GLU A 183 -18.83 1.40 3.30
CA GLU A 183 -18.97 0.55 4.46
C GLU A 183 -17.64 -0.16 4.70
N VAL A 184 -17.09 0.02 5.90
CA VAL A 184 -15.87 -0.65 6.34
C VAL A 184 -16.25 -1.78 7.27
N GLN A 185 -15.79 -2.99 6.98
CA GLN A 185 -15.90 -4.15 7.85
C GLN A 185 -14.50 -4.55 8.30
N TYR A 186 -14.29 -4.71 9.60
CA TYR A 186 -12.99 -5.05 10.16
C TYR A 186 -13.10 -6.03 11.32
N GLN A 187 -11.98 -6.67 11.63
CA GLN A 187 -11.87 -7.56 12.77
C GLN A 187 -10.48 -7.47 13.38
N TYR A 188 -10.38 -7.72 14.68
CA TYR A 188 -9.10 -7.81 15.38
C TYR A 188 -9.17 -8.82 16.54
N PRO A 189 -8.05 -9.44 16.91
CA PRO A 189 -8.04 -10.54 17.87
C PRO A 189 -8.27 -10.07 19.30
N ILE A 190 -8.97 -10.89 20.08
CA ILE A 190 -9.01 -10.76 21.54
C ILE A 190 -7.78 -11.46 22.10
N ILE A 191 -6.98 -10.76 22.90
CA ILE A 191 -5.76 -11.30 23.51
C ILE A 191 -5.93 -11.31 25.01
N ASN A 192 -5.70 -12.47 25.61
CA ASN A 192 -5.66 -12.64 27.06
C ASN A 192 -4.21 -12.71 27.54
N LYS A 193 -3.94 -12.04 28.67
CA LYS A 193 -2.69 -12.19 29.41
C LYS A 193 -2.85 -13.26 30.48
N VAL A 194 -1.90 -14.18 30.57
CA VAL A 194 -1.83 -15.23 31.59
C VAL A 194 -0.42 -15.27 32.17
N SER A 195 -0.29 -15.15 33.48
CA SER A 195 1.01 -15.23 34.15
C SER A 195 1.26 -16.65 34.66
N LEU A 196 2.41 -17.23 34.33
CA LEU A 196 2.88 -18.52 34.84
C LEU A 196 4.20 -18.34 35.59
N GLY A 197 4.31 -19.01 36.74
CA GLY A 197 5.51 -19.04 37.58
C GLY A 197 5.74 -20.45 38.12
N ILE A 198 6.71 -20.59 39.02
CA ILE A 198 7.04 -21.91 39.60
C ILE A 198 5.86 -22.51 40.36
N VAL A 199 5.06 -21.68 41.05
CA VAL A 199 3.90 -22.12 41.84
C VAL A 199 2.65 -22.33 40.97
N ASN A 200 2.34 -21.37 40.09
CA ASN A 200 1.22 -21.41 39.15
C ASN A 200 1.74 -21.77 37.75
N ASN A 201 2.25 -22.99 37.60
CA ASN A 201 2.98 -23.41 36.40
C ASN A 201 2.09 -23.95 35.27
N LYS A 202 0.76 -23.82 35.37
CA LYS A 202 -0.17 -24.41 34.43
C LYS A 202 -1.38 -23.50 34.22
N ILE A 203 -1.84 -23.40 32.97
CA ILE A 203 -3.19 -22.94 32.64
C ILE A 203 -3.92 -24.02 31.83
N SER A 204 -5.20 -24.24 32.17
CA SER A 204 -6.09 -25.11 31.43
C SER A 204 -7.03 -24.30 30.54
N LEU A 205 -7.02 -24.61 29.24
CA LEU A 205 -7.93 -24.06 28.23
C LEU A 205 -8.79 -25.20 27.66
N PRO A 206 -9.94 -24.91 27.02
CA PRO A 206 -10.79 -25.95 26.42
C PRO A 206 -10.03 -26.87 25.44
N GLU A 207 -9.02 -26.33 24.79
CA GLU A 207 -8.19 -27.02 23.81
C GLU A 207 -7.01 -27.75 24.45
N GLY A 208 -6.86 -27.72 25.77
CA GLY A 208 -5.81 -28.40 26.51
C GLY A 208 -4.94 -27.46 27.35
N ASP A 209 -3.91 -28.04 27.94
CA ASP A 209 -3.11 -27.36 28.95
C ASP A 209 -1.86 -26.70 28.36
N ILE A 210 -1.52 -25.52 28.87
CA ILE A 210 -0.19 -24.92 28.70
C ILE A 210 0.54 -25.06 30.03
N ILE A 211 1.68 -25.77 30.00
CA ILE A 211 2.45 -26.12 31.19
C ILE A 211 3.84 -25.49 31.08
N LEU A 212 4.19 -24.69 32.07
CA LEU A 212 5.54 -24.25 32.35
C LEU A 212 6.31 -25.40 33.03
N LYS A 213 7.10 -26.12 32.22
CA LYS A 213 7.86 -27.29 32.67
C LYS A 213 9.06 -26.88 33.53
N LYS A 214 9.78 -25.84 33.12
CA LYS A 214 11.07 -25.48 33.70
C LYS A 214 11.34 -23.99 33.53
N ILE A 215 11.84 -23.38 34.59
CA ILE A 215 12.60 -22.12 34.55
C ILE A 215 13.99 -22.44 35.08
N ASN A 216 15.03 -22.11 34.33
CA ASN A 216 16.43 -22.29 34.74
C ASN A 216 17.24 -21.09 34.28
N LYS A 217 17.54 -20.18 35.22
CA LYS A 217 18.17 -18.90 34.93
C LYS A 217 17.41 -18.19 33.80
N ASN A 218 18.01 -18.07 32.63
CA ASN A 218 17.46 -17.38 31.48
C ASN A 218 16.67 -18.27 30.50
N GLU A 219 16.51 -19.55 30.82
CA GLU A 219 15.83 -20.56 30.00
C GLU A 219 14.42 -20.85 30.56
N VAL A 220 13.43 -20.86 29.67
CA VAL A 220 12.03 -21.23 29.97
C VAL A 220 11.56 -22.32 29.03
N THR A 221 11.03 -23.41 29.56
CA THR A 221 10.44 -24.50 28.75
C THR A 221 8.94 -24.59 28.95
N LEU A 222 8.19 -24.52 27.85
CA LEU A 222 6.74 -24.71 27.81
C LEU A 222 6.37 -25.99 27.06
N ILE A 223 5.33 -26.67 27.55
CA ILE A 223 4.66 -27.77 26.86
C ILE A 223 3.21 -27.37 26.64
N MET A 224 2.72 -27.52 25.42
CA MET A 224 1.32 -27.26 25.07
C MET A 224 0.89 -28.03 23.83
N PRO A 225 -0.42 -28.22 23.60
CA PRO A 225 -0.93 -28.61 22.30
C PRO A 225 -0.41 -27.72 21.16
N LYS A 226 -0.09 -28.33 20.01
CA LYS A 226 0.44 -27.61 18.85
C LYS A 226 -0.46 -26.45 18.39
N MET A 227 -1.78 -26.65 18.44
CA MET A 227 -2.75 -25.61 18.09
C MET A 227 -2.73 -24.39 19.03
N LEU A 228 -2.39 -24.60 20.32
CA LEU A 228 -2.24 -23.50 21.27
C LEU A 228 -0.97 -22.69 21.02
N GLU A 229 0.11 -23.31 20.51
CA GLU A 229 1.32 -22.57 20.12
C GLU A 229 1.04 -21.54 19.02
N GLU A 230 0.18 -21.88 18.05
CA GLU A 230 -0.20 -20.97 16.97
C GLU A 230 -1.03 -19.77 17.46
N ARG A 231 -1.57 -19.85 18.68
CA ARG A 231 -2.33 -18.77 19.34
C ARG A 231 -1.48 -17.92 20.29
N ILE A 232 -0.25 -18.34 20.60
CA ILE A 232 0.67 -17.52 21.39
C ILE A 232 1.16 -16.36 20.53
N VAL A 233 0.76 -15.15 20.91
CA VAL A 233 1.13 -13.89 20.25
C VAL A 233 2.53 -13.45 20.69
N ASP A 234 2.78 -13.44 22.00
CA ASP A 234 4.10 -13.14 22.56
C ASP A 234 4.28 -13.75 23.96
N ILE A 235 5.52 -13.74 24.45
CA ILE A 235 5.93 -14.19 25.78
C ILE A 235 6.88 -13.16 26.38
N ASN A 236 6.43 -12.49 27.43
CA ASN A 236 7.30 -11.63 28.24
C ASN A 236 7.88 -12.46 29.38
N ALA A 237 9.21 -12.48 29.51
CA ALA A 237 9.87 -13.01 30.71
C ALA A 237 10.05 -11.88 31.73
N ILE A 238 9.70 -12.14 32.98
CA ILE A 238 9.67 -11.15 34.07
C ILE A 238 10.85 -11.42 35.00
N TYR A 239 11.64 -10.38 35.28
CA TYR A 239 12.72 -10.39 36.26
C TYR A 239 12.16 -10.20 37.69
N LYS A 240 12.98 -10.45 38.71
CA LYS A 240 12.57 -10.37 40.14
C LYS A 240 12.05 -9.00 40.57
N ASP A 241 12.39 -7.94 39.84
CA ASP A 241 11.95 -6.56 40.08
C ASP A 241 10.70 -6.17 39.24
N GLY A 242 10.13 -7.12 38.50
CA GLY A 242 8.97 -6.91 37.62
C GLY A 242 9.30 -6.45 36.20
N ASN A 243 10.57 -6.18 35.87
CA ASN A 243 10.96 -5.73 34.52
C ASN A 243 10.88 -6.87 33.49
N VAL A 244 10.53 -6.50 32.25
CA VAL A 244 10.49 -7.45 31.13
C VAL A 244 11.87 -7.62 30.50
N LEU A 245 12.31 -8.88 30.40
CA LEU A 245 13.60 -9.29 29.85
C LEU A 245 13.56 -9.45 28.33
N LYS A 246 14.67 -9.08 27.67
CA LYS A 246 14.82 -9.21 26.21
C LYS A 246 14.93 -10.68 25.79
N LYS A 247 14.09 -11.12 24.86
CA LYS A 247 14.17 -12.46 24.25
C LYS A 247 15.40 -12.57 23.33
N LYS A 248 16.25 -13.57 23.55
CA LYS A 248 17.42 -13.92 22.73
C LYS A 248 17.09 -14.91 21.62
N GLY A 249 16.18 -15.85 21.88
CA GLY A 249 15.87 -16.89 20.92
C GLY A 249 14.80 -17.86 21.39
N MET A 250 14.51 -18.84 20.53
CA MET A 250 13.59 -19.94 20.81
C MET A 250 14.01 -21.17 20.00
N SER A 251 14.04 -22.33 20.65
CA SER A 251 14.00 -23.64 19.99
C SER A 251 12.67 -24.31 20.30
N GLY A 252 12.21 -25.21 19.44
CA GLY A 252 11.00 -25.96 19.72
C GLY A 252 10.82 -27.13 18.80
N ASN A 253 10.18 -28.17 19.31
CA ASN A 253 9.93 -29.42 18.64
C ASN A 253 8.46 -29.81 18.83
N THR A 254 7.86 -30.34 17.77
CA THR A 254 6.53 -30.95 17.84
C THR A 254 6.74 -32.44 17.79
N LEU A 255 6.41 -33.13 18.88
CA LEU A 255 6.52 -34.59 18.93
C LEU A 255 5.14 -35.20 18.60
N PRO A 256 5.11 -36.26 17.78
CA PRO A 256 3.95 -37.12 17.67
C PRO A 256 3.52 -37.63 19.04
N SER A 257 2.23 -37.79 19.22
CA SER A 257 1.66 -38.36 20.43
C SER A 257 2.17 -39.79 20.68
N LYS A 258 2.07 -40.25 21.92
CA LYS A 258 2.35 -41.66 22.29
C LYS A 258 1.56 -42.66 21.43
N LYS A 259 0.34 -42.30 21.01
CA LYS A 259 -0.51 -43.15 20.16
C LYS A 259 -0.02 -43.21 18.70
N GLU A 260 0.47 -42.09 18.15
CA GLU A 260 1.10 -42.05 16.81
C GLU A 260 2.42 -42.82 16.80
N LEU A 261 3.24 -42.66 17.84
CA LEU A 261 4.49 -43.42 18.03
C LEU A 261 4.22 -44.93 18.03
N LEU A 262 3.31 -45.39 18.89
CA LEU A 262 2.90 -46.79 18.97
C LEU A 262 2.29 -47.30 17.64
N PHE A 263 1.63 -46.43 16.89
CA PHE A 263 1.14 -46.77 15.55
C PHE A 263 2.30 -47.04 14.59
N PHE A 264 3.27 -46.12 14.48
CA PHE A 264 4.44 -46.30 13.60
C PHE A 264 5.27 -47.53 13.97
N GLU A 265 5.48 -47.79 15.26
CA GLU A 265 6.15 -49.01 15.74
C GLU A 265 5.43 -50.28 15.29
N LYS A 266 4.09 -50.34 15.46
CA LYS A 266 3.28 -51.49 15.03
C LYS A 266 3.31 -51.69 13.52
N VAL A 267 3.19 -50.60 12.75
CA VAL A 267 3.26 -50.65 11.28
C VAL A 267 4.63 -51.17 10.85
N LEU A 268 5.72 -50.72 11.48
CA LEU A 268 7.07 -51.16 11.16
C LEU A 268 7.24 -52.67 11.37
N VAL A 269 6.78 -53.20 12.50
CA VAL A 269 6.84 -54.64 12.80
C VAL A 269 6.09 -55.45 11.74
N ILE A 270 4.89 -55.01 11.36
CA ILE A 270 4.05 -55.69 10.37
C ILE A 270 4.67 -55.63 8.98
N GLN A 271 5.23 -54.48 8.58
CA GLN A 271 5.88 -54.33 7.29
C GLN A 271 7.17 -55.16 7.20
N LYS A 272 7.99 -55.22 8.25
CA LYS A 272 9.16 -56.13 8.32
C LYS A 272 8.75 -57.60 8.20
N SER A 273 7.71 -58.01 8.92
CA SER A 273 7.15 -59.36 8.82
C SER A 273 6.63 -59.66 7.40
N THR A 274 5.93 -58.71 6.80
CA THR A 274 5.39 -58.83 5.43
C THR A 274 6.53 -58.94 4.41
N LEU A 275 7.58 -58.15 4.57
CA LEU A 275 8.76 -58.18 3.70
C LEU A 275 9.48 -59.52 3.80
N LYS A 276 9.61 -60.10 5.00
CA LYS A 276 10.15 -61.46 5.19
C LYS A 276 9.32 -62.50 4.43
N LYS A 277 8.00 -62.51 4.64
CA LYS A 277 7.07 -63.41 3.93
C LYS A 277 7.11 -63.26 2.40
N LEU A 278 7.34 -62.03 1.93
CA LEU A 278 7.49 -61.75 0.51
C LEU A 278 8.80 -62.31 -0.06
N LYS A 279 9.91 -62.20 0.68
CA LYS A 279 11.21 -62.83 0.34
C LYS A 279 11.15 -64.35 0.39
N ASP A 280 10.35 -64.90 1.30
CA ASP A 280 10.07 -66.34 1.42
C ASP A 280 9.05 -66.85 0.37
N ASN A 281 8.65 -66.01 -0.59
CA ASN A 281 7.72 -66.31 -1.68
C ASN A 281 6.31 -66.77 -1.22
N GLU A 282 5.85 -66.36 -0.03
CA GLU A 282 4.55 -66.79 0.52
C GLU A 282 3.33 -66.17 -0.21
N PHE A 283 3.54 -65.13 -1.02
CA PHE A 283 2.47 -64.42 -1.73
C PHE A 283 2.40 -64.82 -3.21
N LYS A 284 1.26 -65.39 -3.61
CA LYS A 284 1.02 -65.83 -5.01
C LYS A 284 0.94 -64.67 -6.02
N ASN A 285 0.51 -63.49 -5.59
CA ASN A 285 0.39 -62.30 -6.42
C ASN A 285 0.24 -61.04 -5.56
N LYS A 286 0.38 -59.87 -6.20
CA LYS A 286 0.23 -58.56 -5.56
C LYS A 286 -1.12 -58.37 -4.87
N LYS A 287 -2.21 -58.88 -5.45
CA LYS A 287 -3.56 -58.80 -4.84
C LYS A 287 -3.64 -59.47 -3.46
N LYS A 288 -2.98 -60.62 -3.28
CA LYS A 288 -2.89 -61.30 -1.98
C LYS A 288 -2.00 -60.55 -0.99
N LEU A 289 -0.90 -59.97 -1.47
CA LEU A 289 -0.02 -59.11 -0.67
C LEU A 289 -0.79 -57.88 -0.16
N ASP A 290 -1.50 -57.18 -1.04
CA ASP A 290 -2.29 -55.99 -0.70
C ASP A 290 -3.41 -56.32 0.30
N ALA A 291 -4.10 -57.45 0.12
CA ALA A 291 -5.11 -57.93 1.05
C ALA A 291 -4.52 -58.28 2.43
N TYR A 292 -3.31 -58.84 2.47
CA TYR A 292 -2.60 -59.13 3.71
C TYR A 292 -2.19 -57.83 4.44
N ILE A 293 -1.60 -56.87 3.72
CA ILE A 293 -1.23 -55.57 4.30
C ILE A 293 -2.46 -54.86 4.84
N LYS A 294 -3.54 -54.77 4.05
CA LYS A 294 -4.80 -54.11 4.45
C LYS A 294 -5.46 -54.76 5.68
N LYS A 295 -5.35 -56.08 5.84
CA LYS A 295 -5.91 -56.79 7.00
C LYS A 295 -5.11 -56.58 8.27
N ASN A 296 -3.78 -56.53 8.16
CA ASN A 296 -2.89 -56.57 9.33
C ASN A 296 -2.45 -55.19 9.80
N VAL A 297 -2.23 -54.24 8.88
CA VAL A 297 -1.84 -52.87 9.24
C VAL A 297 -2.98 -52.22 10.03
N PRO A 298 -2.74 -51.72 11.25
CA PRO A 298 -3.79 -51.06 12.03
C PRO A 298 -4.28 -49.79 11.33
N ASN A 299 -5.50 -49.37 11.64
CA ASN A 299 -5.98 -48.07 11.22
C ASN A 299 -5.19 -46.96 11.93
N GLU A 300 -4.97 -45.85 11.24
CA GLU A 300 -4.37 -44.65 11.83
C GLU A 300 -5.23 -44.15 13.02
N PRO A 301 -4.60 -43.64 14.10
CA PRO A 301 -5.33 -43.10 15.23
C PRO A 301 -6.14 -41.85 14.81
N THR A 302 -7.40 -41.78 15.21
CA THR A 302 -8.41 -40.85 14.63
C THR A 302 -8.28 -39.39 15.05
N SER A 303 -7.42 -39.06 16.01
CA SER A 303 -6.97 -37.71 16.33
C SER A 303 -6.04 -37.82 17.51
N THR A 304 -4.83 -37.32 17.35
CA THR A 304 -3.87 -37.24 18.42
C THR A 304 -3.36 -35.82 18.49
N GLN A 305 -3.68 -35.16 19.57
CA GLN A 305 -3.23 -33.82 19.84
C GLN A 305 -1.69 -33.82 19.93
N GLN A 306 -1.04 -33.34 18.88
CA GLN A 306 0.41 -33.22 18.85
C GLN A 306 0.84 -32.21 19.93
N LEU A 307 1.87 -32.56 20.68
CA LEU A 307 2.42 -31.69 21.72
C LEU A 307 3.60 -30.92 21.14
N PHE A 308 3.58 -29.61 21.36
CA PHE A 308 4.69 -28.72 21.13
C PHE A 308 5.45 -28.51 22.44
N THR A 309 6.76 -28.71 22.40
CA THR A 309 7.68 -28.28 23.45
C THR A 309 8.51 -27.13 22.92
N GLY A 310 8.46 -25.98 23.58
CA GLY A 310 9.22 -24.79 23.22
C GLY A 310 10.15 -24.38 24.35
N THR A 311 11.42 -24.17 24.03
CA THR A 311 12.41 -23.58 24.94
C THR A 311 12.75 -22.17 24.49
N TYR A 312 12.59 -21.20 25.38
CA TYR A 312 12.76 -19.78 25.15
C TYR A 312 13.93 -19.27 25.98
N TYR A 313 14.78 -18.44 25.36
CA TYR A 313 15.99 -17.90 25.99
C TYR A 313 15.88 -16.39 26.12
N PHE A 314 16.24 -15.86 27.29
CA PHE A 314 16.14 -14.44 27.62
C PHE A 314 17.50 -13.86 28.05
N ASN A 315 17.53 -12.53 28.20
CA ASN A 315 18.72 -11.79 28.62
C ASN A 315 18.66 -11.45 30.12
N GLY A 316 18.66 -12.49 30.95
CA GLY A 316 18.62 -12.37 32.41
C GLY A 316 17.87 -13.52 33.06
N ASN A 317 17.95 -13.61 34.39
CA ASN A 317 17.26 -14.66 35.15
C ASN A 317 15.73 -14.46 35.17
N VAL A 318 14.97 -15.42 34.66
CA VAL A 318 13.50 -15.36 34.62
C VAL A 318 12.93 -15.74 35.98
N SER A 319 11.99 -14.95 36.49
CA SER A 319 11.22 -15.23 37.71
C SER A 319 9.83 -15.79 37.39
N SER A 320 9.17 -15.20 36.40
CA SER A 320 7.89 -15.66 35.86
C SER A 320 7.76 -15.28 34.39
N ILE A 321 6.70 -15.73 33.73
CA ILE A 321 6.38 -15.32 32.38
C ILE A 321 4.95 -14.83 32.27
N ASP A 322 4.72 -13.91 31.34
CA ASP A 322 3.41 -13.50 30.89
C ASP A 322 3.20 -14.00 29.45
N LEU A 323 2.20 -14.86 29.27
CA LEU A 323 1.75 -15.38 27.98
C LEU A 323 0.62 -14.50 27.44
N PHE A 324 0.73 -14.11 26.17
CA PHE A 324 -0.33 -13.40 25.45
C PHE A 324 -0.95 -14.33 24.44
N ILE A 325 -2.21 -14.72 24.68
CA ILE A 325 -2.89 -15.79 23.96
C ILE A 325 -4.07 -15.20 23.20
N LYS A 326 -4.07 -15.34 21.87
CA LYS A 326 -5.21 -14.99 21.01
C LYS A 326 -6.37 -15.95 21.32
N LYS A 327 -7.59 -15.44 21.50
CA LYS A 327 -8.82 -16.25 21.55
C LYS A 327 -9.20 -16.73 20.14
N GLU A 328 -10.00 -17.79 20.05
CA GLU A 328 -10.57 -18.20 18.76
C GLU A 328 -11.51 -17.14 18.18
N GLN A 329 -12.19 -16.41 19.05
CA GLN A 329 -13.08 -15.32 18.69
C GLN A 329 -12.30 -14.03 18.44
N ASN A 330 -12.68 -13.33 17.38
CA ASN A 330 -12.26 -11.96 17.10
C ASN A 330 -13.37 -10.98 17.50
N ILE A 331 -12.99 -9.73 17.72
CA ILE A 331 -13.94 -8.61 17.71
C ILE A 331 -14.21 -8.25 16.26
N PHE A 332 -15.48 -8.00 15.93
CA PHE A 332 -15.93 -7.58 14.61
C PHE A 332 -16.54 -6.19 14.72
N GLY A 333 -16.13 -5.31 13.81
CA GLY A 333 -16.64 -3.96 13.71
C GLY A 333 -17.13 -3.64 12.30
N LYS A 334 -18.13 -2.77 12.23
CA LYS A 334 -18.70 -2.28 10.98
C LYS A 334 -18.97 -0.78 11.12
N ARG A 335 -18.55 -0.01 10.12
CA ARG A 335 -18.72 1.45 10.11
C ARG A 335 -19.06 1.96 8.72
N ASN A 336 -20.03 2.87 8.64
CA ASN A 336 -20.30 3.63 7.43
C ASN A 336 -19.55 4.97 7.51
N ILE A 337 -18.75 5.25 6.49
CA ILE A 337 -17.92 6.46 6.41
C ILE A 337 -18.18 7.20 5.11
N LEU A 338 -18.00 8.52 5.16
CA LEU A 338 -18.07 9.40 4.00
C LEU A 338 -16.66 9.95 3.73
N ILE A 339 -16.05 9.50 2.64
CA ILE A 339 -14.66 9.80 2.31
C ILE A 339 -14.61 10.94 1.28
N GLU A 340 -13.68 11.87 1.51
CA GLU A 340 -13.40 13.00 0.63
C GLU A 340 -12.14 12.77 -0.23
N LYS A 341 -12.03 13.53 -1.32
CA LYS A 341 -10.90 13.43 -2.25
C LYS A 341 -9.61 13.92 -1.58
N ASN A 342 -8.49 13.29 -1.90
CA ASN A 342 -7.18 13.75 -1.45
C ASN A 342 -6.84 15.10 -2.09
N ALA A 343 -6.62 16.14 -1.27
CA ALA A 343 -6.36 17.50 -1.73
C ALA A 343 -5.06 17.65 -2.52
N TYR A 344 -4.04 16.82 -2.23
CA TYR A 344 -2.73 16.84 -2.90
C TYR A 344 -2.72 16.08 -4.22
N ARG A 345 -3.72 15.22 -4.46
CA ARG A 345 -3.84 14.38 -5.67
C ARG A 345 -5.18 14.60 -6.37
N LYS A 346 -5.75 15.80 -6.21
CA LYS A 346 -7.00 16.19 -6.86
C LYS A 346 -6.75 16.39 -8.35
N LEU A 347 -7.78 16.13 -9.16
CA LEU A 347 -7.77 16.49 -10.57
C LEU A 347 -7.81 18.01 -10.69
N GLU A 348 -7.01 18.54 -11.62
CA GLU A 348 -7.08 19.95 -11.97
C GLU A 348 -8.40 20.22 -12.70
N GLU A 349 -9.09 21.28 -12.26
CA GLU A 349 -10.35 21.75 -12.83
C GLU A 349 -10.17 23.20 -13.24
N ASN A 350 -10.57 23.56 -14.46
CA ASN A 350 -10.64 24.96 -14.83
C ASN A 350 -11.89 25.63 -14.24
N THR A 351 -11.94 26.96 -14.32
CA THR A 351 -13.12 27.76 -13.93
C THR A 351 -14.45 27.39 -14.61
N TYR A 352 -14.43 26.58 -15.68
CA TYR A 352 -15.62 26.08 -16.39
C TYR A 352 -16.06 24.68 -15.95
N GLY A 353 -15.35 24.05 -15.00
CA GLY A 353 -15.63 22.70 -14.52
C GLY A 353 -15.25 21.62 -15.56
N TYR A 354 -14.22 21.86 -16.35
CA TYR A 354 -13.66 20.88 -17.28
C TYR A 354 -12.47 20.18 -16.64
N TYR A 355 -12.40 18.87 -16.86
CA TYR A 355 -11.35 17.99 -16.36
C TYR A 355 -10.71 17.24 -17.52
N ILE A 356 -9.42 16.96 -17.40
CA ILE A 356 -8.74 16.05 -18.32
C ILE A 356 -9.25 14.63 -18.04
N SER A 357 -9.59 13.91 -19.12
CA SER A 357 -10.01 12.52 -19.08
C SER A 357 -9.41 11.77 -20.25
N THR A 358 -9.03 10.53 -20.02
CA THR A 358 -8.51 9.63 -21.06
C THR A 358 -9.63 8.74 -21.59
N ASP A 359 -9.80 8.70 -22.91
CA ASP A 359 -10.68 7.73 -23.55
C ASP A 359 -10.08 6.33 -23.47
N THR A 360 -10.81 5.36 -22.91
CA THR A 360 -10.27 4.01 -22.71
C THR A 360 -10.12 3.22 -24.01
N VAL A 361 -10.79 3.66 -25.09
CA VAL A 361 -10.73 2.99 -26.39
C VAL A 361 -9.52 3.47 -27.19
N SER A 362 -9.41 4.79 -27.39
CA SER A 362 -8.30 5.38 -28.16
C SER A 362 -7.01 5.58 -27.35
N GLY A 363 -7.10 5.62 -26.03
CA GLY A 363 -5.98 5.99 -25.15
C GLY A 363 -5.65 7.48 -25.16
N LYS A 364 -6.44 8.31 -25.86
CA LYS A 364 -6.19 9.75 -26.01
C LYS A 364 -6.91 10.56 -24.94
N ASP A 365 -6.32 11.69 -24.60
CA ASP A 365 -6.83 12.66 -23.65
C ASP A 365 -7.68 13.73 -24.34
N GLY A 366 -8.77 14.11 -23.66
CA GLY A 366 -9.63 15.23 -24.00
C GLY A 366 -10.12 15.93 -22.72
N LEU A 367 -11.14 16.78 -22.84
CA LEU A 367 -11.75 17.44 -21.69
C LEU A 367 -13.22 17.02 -21.52
N VAL A 368 -13.57 16.55 -20.33
CA VAL A 368 -14.96 16.24 -19.93
C VAL A 368 -15.49 17.31 -18.98
N GLY A 369 -16.80 17.58 -19.04
CA GLY A 369 -17.46 18.46 -18.08
C GLY A 369 -17.83 17.74 -16.78
N ILE A 370 -18.34 18.48 -15.80
CA ILE A 370 -18.94 17.92 -14.57
C ILE A 370 -20.10 16.94 -14.83
N ASP A 371 -20.69 16.98 -16.02
CA ASP A 371 -21.74 16.05 -16.48
C ASP A 371 -21.16 14.70 -16.97
N GLY A 372 -19.84 14.59 -17.09
CA GLY A 372 -19.12 13.43 -17.59
C GLY A 372 -19.09 13.32 -19.12
N LYS A 373 -19.57 14.34 -19.85
CA LYS A 373 -19.60 14.34 -21.31
C LYS A 373 -18.39 15.07 -21.87
N TRP A 374 -17.89 14.63 -23.02
CA TRP A 374 -16.86 15.35 -23.76
C TRP A 374 -17.29 16.78 -24.06
N LYS A 375 -16.46 17.73 -23.65
CA LYS A 375 -16.51 19.14 -24.04
C LYS A 375 -15.47 19.43 -25.11
N ILE A 376 -14.31 18.78 -25.00
CA ILE A 376 -13.29 18.70 -26.05
C ILE A 376 -13.03 17.21 -26.31
N GLN A 377 -13.10 16.81 -27.58
CA GLN A 377 -12.89 15.41 -27.98
C GLN A 377 -11.44 14.94 -27.71
N PRO A 378 -11.24 13.65 -27.38
CA PRO A 378 -9.94 13.11 -27.04
C PRO A 378 -9.05 12.93 -28.28
N ASN A 379 -8.02 13.77 -28.40
CA ASN A 379 -7.11 13.78 -29.55
C ASN A 379 -5.62 13.86 -29.16
N PHE A 380 -5.31 14.02 -27.87
CA PHE A 380 -3.96 14.26 -27.36
C PHE A 380 -3.38 13.00 -26.72
N GLU A 381 -2.08 12.79 -26.79
CA GLU A 381 -1.45 11.61 -26.17
C GLU A 381 -1.13 11.83 -24.68
N ASP A 382 -0.80 13.07 -24.29
CA ASP A 382 -0.39 13.41 -22.91
C ASP A 382 -0.84 14.82 -22.50
N LEU A 383 -2.14 15.03 -22.36
CA LEU A 383 -2.67 16.36 -22.07
C LEU A 383 -2.37 16.78 -20.62
N LYS A 384 -1.83 18.00 -20.46
CA LYS A 384 -1.42 18.59 -19.19
C LYS A 384 -2.10 19.93 -18.99
N PHE A 385 -2.76 20.08 -17.85
CA PHE A 385 -3.32 21.35 -17.42
C PHE A 385 -2.19 22.35 -17.12
N LYS A 386 -2.32 23.58 -17.59
CA LYS A 386 -1.40 24.68 -17.26
C LYS A 386 -2.07 25.76 -16.43
N ASN A 387 -3.24 26.20 -16.87
CA ASN A 387 -4.15 27.07 -16.13
C ASN A 387 -5.55 26.96 -16.75
N ASP A 388 -6.46 27.84 -16.34
CA ASP A 388 -7.87 27.82 -16.77
C ASP A 388 -8.09 27.84 -18.29
N TYR A 389 -7.14 28.38 -19.06
CA TYR A 389 -7.28 28.63 -20.49
C TYR A 389 -6.22 27.93 -21.34
N TYR A 390 -5.19 27.34 -20.75
CA TYR A 390 -4.08 26.76 -21.49
C TYR A 390 -3.77 25.34 -21.03
N TYR A 391 -3.45 24.51 -22.02
CA TYR A 391 -3.07 23.10 -21.86
C TYR A 391 -1.83 22.84 -22.73
N SER A 392 -0.98 21.90 -22.33
CA SER A 392 0.06 21.39 -23.23
C SER A 392 -0.11 19.90 -23.44
N GLY A 393 0.32 19.39 -24.58
CA GLY A 393 0.25 17.96 -24.87
C GLY A 393 0.76 17.66 -26.26
N THR A 394 0.90 16.37 -26.54
CA THR A 394 1.34 15.87 -27.84
C THR A 394 0.13 15.67 -28.75
N TYR A 395 0.19 16.27 -29.93
CA TYR A 395 -0.81 16.15 -30.99
C TYR A 395 -0.08 16.03 -32.34
N ASP A 396 -0.35 14.96 -33.08
CA ASP A 396 0.21 14.74 -34.43
C ASP A 396 1.74 14.93 -34.46
N ASP A 397 2.45 14.16 -33.62
CA ASP A 397 3.91 14.18 -33.39
C ASP A 397 4.50 15.48 -32.80
N ASN A 398 3.71 16.54 -32.62
CA ASN A 398 4.17 17.79 -32.01
C ASN A 398 4.15 17.69 -30.48
N GLN A 399 5.29 17.26 -29.92
CA GLN A 399 5.42 17.04 -28.48
C GLN A 399 5.29 18.33 -27.66
N ASN A 400 4.54 18.25 -26.57
CA ASN A 400 4.39 19.29 -25.55
C ASN A 400 4.00 20.68 -26.10
N GLN A 401 3.28 20.73 -27.22
CA GLN A 401 2.80 21.97 -27.83
C GLN A 401 1.75 22.63 -26.93
N LEU A 402 1.85 23.96 -26.77
CA LEU A 402 0.89 24.74 -26.01
C LEU A 402 -0.38 25.01 -26.83
N HIS A 403 -1.53 24.85 -26.17
CA HIS A 403 -2.86 25.05 -26.75
C HIS A 403 -3.71 25.98 -25.89
N HIS A 404 -4.45 26.87 -26.54
CA HIS A 404 -5.47 27.73 -25.94
C HIS A 404 -6.85 27.07 -26.00
N LEU A 405 -7.61 27.16 -24.90
CA LEU A 405 -8.99 26.71 -24.82
C LEU A 405 -9.92 27.72 -25.47
N ASN A 406 -10.30 27.44 -26.72
CA ASN A 406 -11.30 28.21 -27.44
C ASN A 406 -12.71 27.66 -27.13
N LEU A 407 -13.41 28.34 -26.23
CA LEU A 407 -14.77 27.98 -25.80
C LEU A 407 -15.84 28.22 -26.87
N LYS A 408 -15.61 29.12 -27.84
CA LYS A 408 -16.58 29.38 -28.91
C LYS A 408 -16.65 28.19 -29.87
N GLU A 409 -15.51 27.57 -30.13
CA GLU A 409 -15.39 26.44 -31.05
C GLU A 409 -15.31 25.09 -30.35
N ASN A 410 -15.24 25.07 -29.01
CA ASN A 410 -15.00 23.87 -28.21
C ASN A 410 -13.77 23.08 -28.70
N LYS A 411 -12.64 23.78 -28.85
CA LYS A 411 -11.36 23.20 -29.28
C LYS A 411 -10.19 23.73 -28.47
N LEU A 412 -9.17 22.88 -28.32
CA LEU A 412 -7.83 23.29 -27.93
C LEU A 412 -7.07 23.67 -29.20
N LYS A 413 -6.71 24.95 -29.36
CA LYS A 413 -6.03 25.46 -30.55
C LYS A 413 -4.55 25.68 -30.28
N PRO A 414 -3.63 25.21 -31.14
CA PRO A 414 -2.21 25.47 -30.96
C PRO A 414 -1.93 26.97 -31.02
N VAL A 415 -0.96 27.43 -30.22
CA VAL A 415 -0.51 28.82 -30.21
C VAL A 415 0.96 28.92 -30.60
N PHE A 416 1.34 30.02 -31.22
CA PHE A 416 2.71 30.28 -31.69
C PHE A 416 3.64 30.84 -30.61
N TYR A 417 3.13 31.06 -29.41
CA TYR A 417 3.84 31.65 -28.27
C TYR A 417 3.94 30.68 -27.10
N SER A 418 4.89 30.95 -26.22
CA SER A 418 5.08 30.28 -24.94
C SER A 418 4.62 31.15 -23.78
N LEU A 419 4.41 30.54 -22.61
CA LEU A 419 4.09 31.23 -21.36
C LEU A 419 5.28 31.08 -20.41
N ASP A 420 5.90 32.20 -20.06
CA ASP A 420 6.98 32.23 -19.06
C ASP A 420 6.47 31.97 -17.64
N GLU A 421 5.25 32.43 -17.36
CA GLU A 421 4.53 32.16 -16.11
C GLU A 421 3.12 31.65 -16.42
N LEU A 422 2.61 30.76 -15.56
CA LEU A 422 1.24 30.21 -15.70
C LEU A 422 0.18 31.12 -15.05
N LYS A 423 0.62 32.20 -14.38
CA LYS A 423 -0.23 33.12 -13.62
C LYS A 423 -1.07 33.98 -14.55
N ILE A 424 -2.38 33.98 -14.32
CA ILE A 424 -3.33 34.88 -14.98
C ILE A 424 -3.48 36.13 -14.10
N HIS A 425 -3.11 37.29 -14.64
CA HIS A 425 -3.27 38.58 -13.97
C HIS A 425 -4.69 39.11 -14.09
N LYS A 426 -5.03 40.10 -13.26
CA LYS A 426 -6.35 40.74 -13.23
C LYS A 426 -6.76 41.20 -14.65
N GLY A 427 -7.96 40.84 -15.06
CA GLY A 427 -8.46 41.10 -16.42
C GLY A 427 -8.23 39.96 -17.41
N ASN A 428 -7.82 38.77 -16.95
CA ASN A 428 -7.44 37.63 -17.78
C ASN A 428 -6.22 37.93 -18.65
N LEU A 429 -5.21 38.61 -18.12
CA LEU A 429 -4.03 38.99 -18.87
C LEU A 429 -2.85 38.09 -18.51
N ILE A 430 -2.09 37.65 -19.49
CA ILE A 430 -0.91 36.80 -19.28
C ILE A 430 0.24 37.31 -20.14
N ILE A 431 1.45 37.29 -19.57
CA ILE A 431 2.67 37.59 -20.32
C ILE A 431 3.02 36.34 -21.13
N ALA A 432 3.22 36.52 -22.42
CA ALA A 432 3.62 35.48 -23.32
C ALA A 432 4.82 35.92 -24.14
N ASN A 433 5.56 34.97 -24.66
CA ASN A 433 6.76 35.24 -25.42
C ASN A 433 6.90 34.35 -26.65
N THR A 434 7.65 34.82 -27.62
CA THR A 434 8.13 34.05 -28.76
C THR A 434 9.61 34.29 -28.99
N ASN A 435 10.25 33.49 -29.83
CA ASN A 435 11.64 33.67 -30.22
C ASN A 435 11.70 34.13 -31.68
N GLU A 436 12.47 35.20 -31.92
CA GLU A 436 12.83 35.66 -33.27
C GLU A 436 14.36 35.70 -33.36
N GLY A 437 14.94 34.69 -34.03
CA GLY A 437 16.38 34.44 -33.99
C GLY A 437 16.86 34.18 -32.56
N HIS A 438 17.83 34.98 -32.09
CA HIS A 438 18.34 34.92 -30.70
C HIS A 438 17.56 35.83 -29.72
N ARG A 439 16.51 36.51 -30.18
CA ARG A 439 15.75 37.46 -29.36
C ARG A 439 14.49 36.81 -28.81
N LYS A 440 14.27 36.95 -27.51
CA LYS A 440 13.00 36.64 -26.86
C LYS A 440 12.12 37.88 -26.89
N LEU A 441 10.96 37.76 -27.53
CA LEU A 441 9.99 38.85 -27.69
C LEU A 441 8.81 38.61 -26.75
N PHE A 442 8.53 39.59 -25.91
CA PHE A 442 7.46 39.58 -24.93
C PHE A 442 6.28 40.40 -25.41
N GLY A 443 5.07 39.92 -25.11
CA GLY A 443 3.79 40.58 -25.32
C GLY A 443 2.80 40.18 -24.23
N VAL A 444 1.58 40.69 -24.34
CA VAL A 444 0.49 40.39 -23.40
C VAL A 444 -0.70 39.87 -24.18
N ILE A 445 -1.25 38.76 -23.71
CA ILE A 445 -2.41 38.09 -24.31
C ILE A 445 -3.58 38.16 -23.33
N ASN A 446 -4.79 38.30 -23.86
CA ASN A 446 -6.01 38.02 -23.12
C ASN A 446 -6.19 36.50 -23.06
N ALA A 447 -5.89 35.89 -21.92
CA ALA A 447 -5.96 34.45 -21.71
C ALA A 447 -7.36 33.87 -22.01
N LYS A 448 -8.44 34.65 -21.84
CA LYS A 448 -9.80 34.17 -22.13
C LYS A 448 -10.09 34.12 -23.63
N THR A 449 -9.70 35.15 -24.39
CA THR A 449 -10.00 35.21 -25.84
C THR A 449 -8.89 34.64 -26.71
N GLY A 450 -7.67 34.55 -26.18
CA GLY A 450 -6.46 34.18 -26.91
C GLY A 450 -5.86 35.34 -27.73
N GLU A 451 -6.44 36.53 -27.66
CA GLU A 451 -6.08 37.69 -28.49
C GLU A 451 -4.91 38.48 -27.90
N THR A 452 -4.05 39.01 -28.78
CA THR A 452 -2.95 39.90 -28.40
C THR A 452 -3.48 41.26 -27.94
N VAL A 453 -3.13 41.64 -26.72
CA VAL A 453 -3.44 42.95 -26.12
C VAL A 453 -2.25 43.90 -26.28
N ILE A 454 -1.04 43.42 -26.00
CA ILE A 454 0.22 44.15 -26.25
C ILE A 454 1.07 43.29 -27.19
N PRO A 455 1.50 43.83 -28.35
CA PRO A 455 2.28 43.07 -29.35
C PRO A 455 3.55 42.44 -28.78
N MET A 456 3.89 41.24 -29.26
CA MET A 456 5.13 40.54 -28.91
C MET A 456 6.33 41.14 -29.64
N LYS A 457 6.81 42.30 -29.20
CA LYS A 457 7.95 43.00 -29.81
C LYS A 457 8.94 43.60 -28.79
N TYR A 458 8.71 43.36 -27.50
CA TYR A 458 9.47 43.94 -26.40
C TYR A 458 10.50 42.94 -25.87
N ASN A 459 11.61 43.42 -25.33
CA ASN A 459 12.60 42.54 -24.69
C ASN A 459 12.28 42.30 -23.21
N TYR A 460 11.31 43.03 -22.64
CA TYR A 460 10.90 42.91 -21.26
C TYR A 460 9.51 43.53 -21.04
N ILE A 461 8.70 42.90 -20.19
CA ILE A 461 7.41 43.42 -19.72
C ILE A 461 7.31 43.22 -18.20
N HIS A 462 6.88 44.26 -17.51
CA HIS A 462 6.58 44.24 -16.07
C HIS A 462 5.18 44.78 -15.81
N ILE A 463 4.47 44.18 -14.85
CA ILE A 463 3.10 44.53 -14.51
C ILE A 463 3.06 45.08 -13.08
N GLU A 464 2.55 46.29 -12.94
CA GLU A 464 2.36 46.93 -11.64
C GLU A 464 1.08 47.78 -11.65
N TYR A 465 0.25 47.69 -10.61
CA TYR A 465 -1.03 48.42 -10.51
C TYR A 465 -1.99 48.25 -11.72
N GLY A 466 -1.88 47.14 -12.46
CA GLY A 466 -2.67 46.89 -13.67
C GLY A 466 -2.20 47.67 -14.91
N LEU A 467 -1.00 48.24 -14.85
CA LEU A 467 -0.30 48.89 -15.94
C LEU A 467 0.89 48.01 -16.38
N PHE A 468 1.25 48.13 -17.65
CA PHE A 468 2.24 47.29 -18.31
C PHE A 468 3.41 48.15 -18.74
N THR A 469 4.49 48.11 -17.97
CA THR A 469 5.75 48.75 -18.37
C THR A 469 6.45 47.82 -19.33
N VAL A 470 6.73 48.30 -20.54
CA VAL A 470 7.39 47.52 -21.59
C VAL A 470 8.74 48.14 -21.91
N ARG A 471 9.72 47.35 -22.35
CA ARG A 471 11.02 47.84 -22.80
C ARG A 471 11.34 47.33 -24.20
N ASN A 472 11.77 48.23 -25.08
CA ASN A 472 12.23 47.89 -26.42
C ASN A 472 13.73 47.50 -26.41
N PHE A 473 14.25 47.09 -27.58
CA PHE A 473 15.64 46.68 -27.72
C PHE A 473 16.65 47.84 -27.63
N ASP A 474 16.21 49.10 -27.71
CA ASP A 474 17.03 50.30 -27.49
C ASP A 474 17.06 50.73 -26.01
N ASN A 475 16.62 49.86 -25.11
CA ASN A 475 16.49 50.11 -23.66
C ASN A 475 15.60 51.32 -23.33
N LYS A 476 14.61 51.60 -24.18
CA LYS A 476 13.57 52.59 -23.92
C LYS A 476 12.30 51.92 -23.45
N SER A 477 11.69 52.54 -22.45
CA SER A 477 10.52 52.06 -21.74
C SER A 477 9.28 52.84 -22.16
N GLY A 478 8.18 52.12 -22.33
CA GLY A 478 6.84 52.66 -22.55
C GLY A 478 5.85 52.08 -21.56
N LEU A 479 4.62 52.59 -21.57
CA LEU A 479 3.59 52.19 -20.62
C LEU A 479 2.25 51.97 -21.33
N TYR A 480 1.60 50.86 -21.03
CA TYR A 480 0.31 50.48 -21.58
C TYR A 480 -0.70 50.21 -20.46
N ASP A 481 -1.98 50.47 -20.74
CA ASP A 481 -3.08 50.06 -19.86
C ASP A 481 -3.46 48.58 -20.09
N LYS A 482 -4.35 48.06 -19.25
CA LYS A 482 -4.88 46.70 -19.34
C LYS A 482 -5.67 46.38 -20.63
N ASN A 483 -6.05 47.39 -21.40
CA ASN A 483 -6.75 47.24 -22.67
C ASN A 483 -5.78 47.33 -23.87
N GLY A 484 -4.47 47.46 -23.61
CA GLY A 484 -3.46 47.63 -24.66
C GLY A 484 -3.37 49.06 -25.19
N LYS A 485 -4.01 50.03 -24.53
CA LYS A 485 -3.85 51.44 -24.90
C LYS A 485 -2.50 51.95 -24.40
N GLN A 486 -1.68 52.47 -25.32
CA GLN A 486 -0.44 53.15 -24.97
C GLN A 486 -0.73 54.42 -24.17
N ILE A 487 -0.22 54.48 -22.94
CA ILE A 487 -0.26 55.65 -22.06
C ILE A 487 0.98 56.50 -22.27
N LEU A 488 2.16 55.88 -22.36
CA LEU A 488 3.44 56.55 -22.58
C LEU A 488 4.21 55.84 -23.71
N PRO A 489 4.81 56.59 -24.66
CA PRO A 489 5.62 56.02 -25.73
C PRO A 489 6.95 55.45 -25.24
N GLU A 490 7.56 54.56 -26.03
CA GLU A 490 8.85 53.93 -25.73
C GLU A 490 10.06 54.87 -25.93
N ILE A 491 10.09 56.00 -25.21
CA ILE A 491 11.17 57.00 -25.29
C ILE A 491 11.90 57.20 -23.96
N TYR A 492 11.39 56.62 -22.87
CA TYR A 492 11.89 56.87 -21.51
C TYR A 492 13.00 55.89 -21.15
N LYS A 493 14.04 56.35 -20.45
CA LYS A 493 15.08 55.48 -19.91
C LYS A 493 14.53 54.59 -18.77
N SER A 494 13.66 55.14 -17.93
CA SER A 494 12.96 54.38 -16.89
C SER A 494 11.57 54.91 -16.62
N ILE A 495 10.70 54.04 -16.13
CA ILE A 495 9.34 54.33 -15.67
C ILE A 495 9.19 53.68 -14.29
N ASN A 496 8.83 54.47 -13.28
CA ASN A 496 8.54 54.00 -11.93
C ASN A 496 7.11 54.41 -11.57
N ILE A 497 6.34 53.48 -11.01
CA ILE A 497 4.93 53.70 -10.67
C ILE A 497 4.82 53.74 -9.13
N PHE A 498 4.20 54.77 -8.58
CA PHE A 498 3.95 54.87 -7.15
C PHE A 498 2.63 55.57 -6.87
N SER A 499 1.81 54.95 -6.02
CA SER A 499 0.46 55.43 -5.70
C SER A 499 -0.37 55.65 -6.96
N ASN A 500 -0.64 56.90 -7.33
CA ASN A 500 -1.42 57.32 -8.50
C ASN A 500 -0.58 58.13 -9.51
N LYS A 501 0.76 58.08 -9.39
CA LYS A 501 1.70 58.82 -10.21
C LYS A 501 2.67 57.88 -10.93
N ILE A 502 3.09 58.31 -12.10
CA ILE A 502 4.11 57.67 -12.92
C ILE A 502 5.26 58.67 -13.03
N LYS A 503 6.45 58.30 -12.56
CA LYS A 503 7.65 59.11 -12.74
C LYS A 503 8.50 58.48 -13.83
N THR A 504 8.88 59.29 -14.80
CA THR A 504 9.75 58.85 -15.89
C THR A 504 11.09 59.55 -15.82
N SER A 505 12.10 58.95 -16.43
CA SER A 505 13.36 59.63 -16.76
C SER A 505 13.64 59.51 -18.24
N ARG A 506 14.14 60.57 -18.87
CA ARG A 506 14.64 60.53 -20.25
C ARG A 506 15.96 61.28 -20.37
N SER A 507 16.86 60.78 -21.21
CA SER A 507 18.09 61.50 -21.55
C SER A 507 17.74 62.78 -22.29
N ILE A 508 18.48 63.85 -22.01
CA ILE A 508 18.47 65.07 -22.83
C ILE A 508 19.68 64.99 -23.74
N GLU A 509 19.48 65.21 -25.04
CA GLU A 509 20.57 65.21 -26.01
C GLU A 509 21.60 66.30 -25.64
N GLY A 510 22.87 65.91 -25.54
CA GLY A 510 23.96 66.83 -25.17
C GLY A 510 24.08 67.15 -23.67
N GLN A 511 23.35 66.50 -22.76
CA GLN A 511 23.47 66.74 -21.32
C GLN A 511 23.70 65.44 -20.53
N SER A 512 24.49 65.53 -19.44
CA SER A 512 24.67 64.41 -18.49
C SER A 512 23.44 64.15 -17.62
N ASN A 513 22.59 65.16 -17.45
CA ASN A 513 21.42 65.11 -16.59
C ASN A 513 20.20 64.49 -17.31
N SER A 514 19.41 63.72 -16.55
CA SER A 514 18.13 63.19 -17.05
C SER A 514 16.99 64.17 -16.76
N LYS A 515 16.08 64.34 -17.72
CA LYS A 515 14.81 65.04 -17.48
C LYS A 515 13.87 64.07 -16.75
N TYR A 516 13.28 64.52 -15.65
CA TYR A 516 12.22 63.80 -14.95
C TYR A 516 10.87 64.42 -15.26
N GLU A 517 9.88 63.57 -15.50
CA GLU A 517 8.50 64.00 -15.77
C GLU A 517 7.58 63.13 -14.91
N VAL A 518 6.49 63.73 -14.42
CA VAL A 518 5.49 63.03 -13.61
C VAL A 518 4.17 63.06 -14.35
N PHE A 519 3.52 61.91 -14.47
CA PHE A 519 2.23 61.73 -15.14
C PHE A 519 1.22 61.10 -14.20
N ASN A 520 -0.07 61.32 -14.44
CA ASN A 520 -1.12 60.47 -13.90
C ASN A 520 -1.30 59.21 -14.76
N PHE A 521 -2.11 58.25 -14.31
CA PHE A 521 -2.36 56.98 -15.01
C PHE A 521 -3.08 57.12 -16.37
N LYS A 522 -3.50 58.33 -16.74
CA LYS A 522 -4.05 58.63 -18.08
C LYS A 522 -2.97 59.19 -19.02
N GLY A 523 -1.72 59.32 -18.58
CA GLY A 523 -0.62 59.87 -19.38
C GLY A 523 -0.62 61.40 -19.43
N VAL A 524 -1.40 62.07 -18.57
CA VAL A 524 -1.39 63.53 -18.48
C VAL A 524 -0.26 63.96 -17.57
N GLN A 525 0.64 64.81 -18.08
CA GLN A 525 1.75 65.36 -17.31
C GLN A 525 1.20 66.24 -16.18
N LEU A 526 1.66 65.98 -14.97
CA LEU A 526 1.39 66.79 -13.79
C LEU A 526 2.50 67.85 -13.71
N LYS A 527 2.10 69.12 -13.52
CA LYS A 527 3.07 70.15 -13.16
C LYS A 527 3.55 69.89 -11.73
N GLU A 528 4.85 69.99 -11.51
CA GLU A 528 5.44 69.99 -10.16
C GLU A 528 4.90 71.16 -9.34
#